data_AF-A0A0R2JFB6-F1
#
_entry.id   AF-A0A0R2JFB6-F1
#
_cell.length_a   1.000
_cell.length_b   1.000
_cell.length_c   1.000
_cell.angle_alpha   90.00
_cell.angle_beta   90.00
_cell.angle_gamma   90.00
#
_symmetry.space_group_name_H-M   'P 1'
#
loop_
_entity.id
_entity.type
_entity.pdbx_description
1 polymer ?
#
loop_
_entity_poly.entity_id
_entity_poly.type
_entity_poly.pdbx_seq_one_letter_code
_entity_poly.pdbx_strand_id
1 'polypeptide(L)'
;MGIVLIAGNLWGLHVADDKHLFMTRNEESRTEKIEPAAQVGKYNFITTQKIGDNKRYTYQLNDKSYQTLAKNTTMTLKTGSPATLKTSVTTFVESNVFDRFMRLGKNSQDQADTAYTMTVPKDWHIVSTDQFDKLEKIATASDENLSDNVAKRVKDEYARAYDENHNFLKDKNAQKKLQDKIVADETKKSEEKINKQIEKQLKDWNIK
;
A
#
# COMPACT_ATOMS: atom_id res chain seq x y z
N MET A 1 2.86 -4.18 -23.89
CA MET A 1 3.71 -5.21 -24.52
C MET A 1 4.97 -5.37 -23.70
N GLY A 2 5.39 -6.61 -23.45
CA GLY A 2 6.61 -6.93 -22.70
C GLY A 2 6.52 -8.28 -22.01
N ILE A 3 6.45 -9.36 -22.81
CA ILE A 3 6.64 -10.74 -22.36
C ILE A 3 8.15 -10.93 -22.20
N VAL A 4 8.64 -11.34 -21.02
CA VAL A 4 10.03 -11.79 -20.84
C VAL A 4 10.06 -13.08 -20.01
N LEU A 5 10.23 -14.16 -20.77
CA LEU A 5 11.02 -15.38 -20.55
C LEU A 5 10.97 -16.15 -19.21
N ILE A 6 10.28 -17.28 -19.32
CA ILE A 6 10.46 -18.60 -18.71
C ILE A 6 11.88 -18.83 -18.17
N ALA A 7 11.98 -19.01 -16.85
CA ALA A 7 13.05 -19.77 -16.22
C ALA A 7 12.40 -21.02 -15.58
N GLY A 8 12.38 -22.11 -16.35
CA GLY A 8 11.92 -23.40 -15.86
C GLY A 8 12.89 -23.96 -14.81
N ASN A 9 12.43 -24.07 -13.57
CA ASN A 9 13.09 -24.91 -12.58
C ASN A 9 12.43 -26.30 -12.62
N LEU A 10 13.12 -27.24 -13.26
CA LEU A 10 12.79 -28.68 -13.31
C LEU A 10 13.10 -29.35 -11.97
N TRP A 11 12.37 -29.07 -10.90
CA TRP A 11 12.45 -29.88 -9.67
C TRP A 11 11.08 -29.95 -8.97
N GLY A 12 10.45 -31.14 -8.99
CA GLY A 12 9.34 -31.46 -8.12
C GLY A 12 8.18 -32.23 -8.76
N LEU A 13 8.40 -33.47 -9.18
CA LEU A 13 7.32 -34.46 -9.26
C LEU A 13 6.85 -34.75 -7.84
N HIS A 14 5.83 -34.01 -7.38
CA HIS A 14 5.12 -34.32 -6.15
C HIS A 14 3.64 -34.52 -6.43
N VAL A 15 3.23 -35.75 -6.15
CA VAL A 15 1.90 -36.36 -5.99
C VAL A 15 0.73 -35.44 -6.36
N ALA A 16 0.16 -35.70 -7.53
CA ALA A 16 -1.12 -35.16 -7.94
C ALA A 16 -2.26 -35.89 -7.19
N ASP A 17 -3.16 -35.14 -6.57
CA ASP A 17 -4.50 -35.61 -6.22
C ASP A 17 -5.18 -36.25 -7.45
N ASP A 18 -6.11 -37.20 -7.25
CA ASP A 18 -6.83 -37.93 -8.32
C ASP A 18 -7.43 -37.03 -9.43
N LYS A 19 -7.66 -35.74 -9.14
CA LYS A 19 -8.15 -34.74 -10.09
C LYS A 19 -7.11 -34.33 -11.17
N HIS A 20 -5.82 -34.47 -10.89
CA HIS A 20 -4.74 -34.00 -11.77
C HIS A 20 -3.90 -35.15 -12.36
N LEU A 21 -4.42 -36.38 -12.31
CA LEU A 21 -3.88 -37.51 -13.05
C LEU A 21 -3.75 -37.17 -14.55
N PHE A 22 -2.63 -37.55 -15.16
CA PHE A 22 -2.24 -37.21 -16.54
C PHE A 22 -2.06 -35.71 -16.82
N MET A 23 -1.69 -34.92 -15.80
CA MET A 23 -1.24 -33.53 -15.99
C MET A 23 0.15 -33.31 -15.42
N THR A 24 0.92 -32.45 -16.07
CA THR A 24 2.21 -31.97 -15.61
C THR A 24 2.01 -30.66 -14.85
N ARG A 25 2.62 -30.55 -13.67
CA ARG A 25 2.63 -29.32 -12.87
C ARG A 25 3.65 -28.34 -13.44
N ASN A 26 3.18 -27.14 -13.79
CA ASN A 26 4.00 -26.01 -14.20
C ASN A 26 3.83 -24.87 -13.19
N GLU A 27 4.95 -24.37 -12.66
CA GLU A 27 4.97 -23.16 -11.84
C GLU A 27 5.60 -22.01 -12.61
N GLU A 28 4.84 -20.94 -12.78
CA GLU A 28 5.33 -19.69 -13.31
C GLU A 28 5.40 -18.68 -12.18
N SER A 29 6.56 -18.03 -12.02
CA SER A 29 6.72 -16.99 -11.01
C SER A 29 7.20 -15.67 -11.60
N ARG A 30 6.61 -14.58 -11.13
CA ARG A 30 6.98 -13.21 -11.52
C ARG A 30 7.16 -12.37 -10.27
N THR A 31 8.22 -11.56 -10.26
CA THR A 31 8.48 -10.60 -9.19
C THR A 31 8.37 -9.19 -9.74
N GLU A 32 7.57 -8.36 -9.09
CA GLU A 32 7.34 -6.97 -9.47
C GLU A 32 7.71 -6.05 -8.30
N LYS A 33 8.27 -4.88 -8.60
CA LYS A 33 8.43 -3.82 -7.60
C LYS A 33 7.06 -3.19 -7.36
N ILE A 34 6.74 -2.98 -6.08
CA ILE A 34 5.45 -2.41 -5.69
C ILE A 34 5.67 -1.11 -4.93
N GLU A 35 4.63 -0.30 -4.92
CA GLU A 35 4.53 0.98 -4.23
C GLU A 35 3.42 0.90 -3.16
N PRO A 36 3.45 1.79 -2.16
CA PRO A 36 2.44 1.75 -1.11
C PRO A 36 1.07 2.01 -1.73
N ALA A 37 0.04 1.38 -1.19
CA ALA A 37 -1.34 1.63 -1.63
C ALA A 37 -1.74 3.08 -1.41
N ALA A 38 -1.31 3.64 -0.28
CA ALA A 38 -1.59 5.00 0.12
C ALA A 38 -0.53 5.52 1.11
N GLN A 39 -0.51 6.84 1.27
CA GLN A 39 0.38 7.55 2.19
C GLN A 39 -0.45 8.52 3.04
N VAL A 40 -0.19 8.56 4.34
CA VAL A 40 -0.79 9.56 5.25
C VAL A 40 0.32 10.14 6.12
N GLY A 41 0.51 11.46 6.03
CA GLY A 41 1.68 12.12 6.62
C GLY A 41 2.98 11.52 6.07
N LYS A 42 3.89 11.12 6.96
CA LYS A 42 5.16 10.48 6.58
C LYS A 42 5.10 8.95 6.42
N TYR A 43 3.92 8.34 6.62
CA TYR A 43 3.79 6.89 6.72
C TYR A 43 3.22 6.28 5.44
N ASN A 44 3.80 5.15 5.03
CA ASN A 44 3.42 4.39 3.85
C ASN A 44 2.58 3.17 4.25
N PHE A 45 1.50 2.91 3.52
CA PHE A 45 0.54 1.87 3.88
C PHE A 45 0.25 0.88 2.76
N ILE A 46 0.18 -0.40 3.12
CA ILE A 46 -0.53 -1.43 2.36
C ILE A 46 -1.87 -1.65 3.04
N THR A 47 -2.97 -1.58 2.29
CA THR A 47 -4.30 -1.78 2.85
C THR A 47 -4.77 -3.21 2.63
N THR A 48 -5.56 -3.72 3.59
CA THR A 48 -6.09 -5.07 3.55
C THR A 48 -7.60 -5.08 3.71
N GLN A 49 -8.27 -5.94 2.94
CA GLN A 49 -9.71 -6.15 3.03
C GLN A 49 -9.98 -7.63 3.32
N LYS A 50 -10.79 -7.90 4.35
CA LYS A 50 -11.23 -9.27 4.67
C LYS A 50 -12.32 -9.70 3.69
N ILE A 51 -12.15 -10.87 3.07
CA ILE A 51 -13.10 -11.48 2.12
C ILE A 51 -13.33 -12.92 2.58
N GLY A 52 -14.42 -13.16 3.30
CA GLY A 52 -14.64 -14.43 4.01
C GLY A 52 -13.55 -14.64 5.07
N ASP A 53 -12.90 -15.80 5.06
CA ASP A 53 -11.78 -16.10 5.96
C ASP A 53 -10.42 -15.58 5.47
N ASN A 54 -10.37 -15.09 4.23
CA ASN A 54 -9.12 -14.66 3.59
C ASN A 54 -8.96 -13.14 3.57
N LYS A 55 -7.75 -12.68 3.25
CA LYS A 55 -7.42 -11.26 3.11
C LYS A 55 -6.93 -10.94 1.71
N ARG A 56 -7.40 -9.83 1.17
CA ARG A 56 -6.90 -9.21 -0.05
C ARG A 56 -6.01 -8.03 0.32
N TYR A 57 -4.86 -7.92 -0.34
CA TYR A 57 -3.89 -6.85 -0.11
C TYR A 57 -3.91 -5.91 -1.30
N THR A 58 -4.03 -4.62 -1.05
CA THR A 58 -3.98 -3.57 -2.06
C THR A 58 -2.58 -2.97 -2.10
N TYR A 59 -2.06 -2.70 -3.28
CA TYR A 59 -0.74 -2.11 -3.50
C TYR A 59 -0.75 -1.30 -4.80
N GLN A 60 0.28 -0.48 -5.03
CA GLN A 60 0.48 0.20 -6.31
C GLN A 60 1.55 -0.47 -7.16
N LEU A 61 1.36 -0.43 -8.47
CA LEU A 61 2.32 -0.89 -9.47
C LEU A 61 2.18 0.03 -10.69
N ASN A 62 3.23 0.78 -11.02
CA ASN A 62 3.24 1.73 -12.14
C ASN A 62 2.04 2.70 -12.08
N ASP A 63 1.89 3.41 -10.96
CA ASP A 63 0.82 4.39 -10.71
C ASP A 63 -0.62 3.84 -10.76
N LYS A 64 -0.79 2.52 -10.74
CA LYS A 64 -2.09 1.85 -10.75
C LYS A 64 -2.28 1.02 -9.49
N SER A 65 -3.48 1.09 -8.93
CA SER A 65 -3.88 0.28 -7.79
C SER A 65 -4.24 -1.13 -8.23
N TYR A 66 -3.66 -2.12 -7.54
CA TYR A 66 -3.93 -3.53 -7.74
C TYR A 66 -4.27 -4.20 -6.42
N GLN A 67 -4.95 -5.34 -6.51
CA GLN A 67 -5.25 -6.15 -5.35
C GLN A 67 -4.94 -7.63 -5.59
N THR A 68 -4.49 -8.32 -4.55
CA THR A 68 -4.22 -9.76 -4.63
C THR A 68 -5.52 -10.57 -4.70
N LEU A 69 -5.44 -11.79 -5.26
CA LEU A 69 -6.55 -12.72 -5.16
C LEU A 69 -6.75 -13.17 -3.71
N ALA A 70 -8.02 -13.38 -3.33
CA ALA A 70 -8.40 -13.73 -1.96
C ALA A 70 -8.78 -15.21 -1.78
N LYS A 71 -9.14 -15.94 -2.84
CA LYS A 71 -9.50 -17.36 -2.76
C LYS A 71 -8.43 -18.19 -3.45
N ASN A 72 -8.22 -19.42 -2.96
CA ASN A 72 -7.23 -20.38 -3.45
C ASN A 72 -5.83 -19.77 -3.57
N THR A 73 -5.50 -18.93 -2.57
CA THR A 73 -4.21 -18.25 -2.52
C THR A 73 -3.55 -18.40 -1.16
N THR A 74 -2.23 -18.47 -1.18
CA THR A 74 -1.40 -18.41 0.02
C THR A 74 -0.65 -17.09 0.01
N MET A 75 -0.71 -16.33 1.11
CA MET A 75 0.03 -15.07 1.26
C MET A 75 1.14 -15.22 2.30
N THR A 76 2.37 -14.89 1.91
CA THR A 76 3.51 -14.76 2.83
C THR A 76 3.97 -13.31 2.87
N LEU A 77 4.05 -12.74 4.07
CA LEU A 77 4.59 -11.39 4.27
C LEU A 77 6.04 -11.50 4.75
N LYS A 78 6.93 -10.74 4.12
CA LYS A 78 8.33 -10.63 4.49
C LYS A 78 8.69 -9.17 4.68
N THR A 79 9.59 -8.92 5.61
CA THR A 79 10.17 -7.59 5.79
C THR A 79 11.46 -7.50 4.98
N GLY A 80 11.60 -6.49 4.11
CA GLY A 80 12.79 -6.31 3.29
C GLY A 80 12.69 -5.12 2.33
N SER A 81 13.81 -4.80 1.67
CA SER A 81 13.89 -3.75 0.65
C SER A 81 14.65 -4.28 -0.57
N PRO A 82 14.22 -3.98 -1.81
CA PRO A 82 13.09 -3.12 -2.19
C PRO A 82 11.72 -3.78 -1.95
N ALA A 83 10.66 -2.95 -1.89
CA ALA A 83 9.28 -3.42 -1.83
C ALA A 83 8.94 -4.23 -3.10
N THR A 84 8.55 -5.49 -2.94
CA THR A 84 8.28 -6.39 -4.07
C THR A 84 7.11 -7.33 -3.80
N LEU A 85 6.42 -7.73 -4.86
CA LEU A 85 5.44 -8.82 -4.85
C LEU A 85 5.91 -9.92 -5.81
N LYS A 86 6.19 -11.10 -5.26
CA LYS A 86 6.38 -12.32 -6.04
C LYS A 86 5.06 -13.07 -6.12
N THR A 87 4.57 -13.28 -7.33
CA THR A 87 3.40 -14.10 -7.63
C THR A 87 3.86 -15.40 -8.27
N SER A 88 3.51 -16.53 -7.70
CA SER A 88 3.73 -17.87 -8.25
C SER A 88 2.38 -18.50 -8.57
N VAL A 89 2.13 -18.83 -9.83
CA VAL A 89 0.91 -19.52 -10.27
C VAL A 89 1.27 -20.96 -10.61
N THR A 90 0.57 -21.90 -9.97
CA THR A 90 0.66 -23.31 -10.32
C THR A 90 -0.46 -23.65 -11.30
N THR A 91 -0.08 -24.12 -12.48
CA THR A 91 -1.01 -24.66 -13.49
C THR A 91 -0.68 -26.12 -13.74
N PHE A 92 -1.71 -26.91 -14.00
CA PHE A 92 -1.57 -28.28 -14.47
C PHE A 92 -1.95 -28.32 -15.95
N VAL A 93 -1.10 -28.91 -16.79
CA VAL A 93 -1.32 -29.00 -18.24
C VAL A 93 -1.06 -30.41 -18.75
N GLU A 94 -1.80 -30.82 -19.77
CA GLU A 94 -1.53 -32.06 -20.50
C GLU A 94 -0.28 -31.89 -21.37
N SER A 95 0.78 -32.66 -21.11
CA SER A 95 2.08 -32.45 -21.75
C SER A 95 2.29 -33.29 -23.02
N ASN A 96 1.47 -34.32 -23.25
CA ASN A 96 1.58 -35.19 -24.41
C ASN A 96 0.23 -35.72 -24.94
N VAL A 97 0.26 -36.36 -26.11
CA VAL A 97 -0.92 -36.89 -26.81
C VAL A 97 -1.59 -38.04 -26.05
N PHE A 98 -0.81 -38.85 -25.33
CA PHE A 98 -1.33 -39.96 -24.52
C PHE A 98 -2.14 -39.44 -23.32
N ASP A 99 -1.62 -38.44 -22.61
CA ASP A 99 -2.30 -37.78 -21.49
C ASP A 99 -3.59 -37.10 -21.94
N ARG A 100 -3.54 -36.42 -23.09
CA ARG A 100 -4.72 -35.81 -23.73
C ARG A 100 -5.76 -36.83 -24.15
N PHE A 101 -5.34 -38.01 -24.60
CA PHE A 101 -6.24 -39.12 -24.91
C PHE A 101 -6.89 -39.68 -23.64
N MET A 102 -6.12 -39.90 -22.57
CA MET A 102 -6.64 -40.38 -21.29
C MET A 102 -7.62 -39.40 -20.60
N ARG A 103 -7.57 -38.12 -20.99
CA ARG A 103 -8.44 -37.05 -20.47
C ARG A 103 -9.44 -36.49 -21.49
N LEU A 104 -9.67 -37.19 -22.61
CA LEU A 104 -10.66 -36.79 -23.62
C LEU A 104 -12.02 -36.42 -22.99
N GLY A 105 -12.50 -35.19 -23.25
CA GLY A 105 -13.74 -34.65 -22.68
C GLY A 105 -13.58 -33.85 -21.38
N LYS A 106 -12.36 -33.73 -20.83
CA LYS A 106 -12.03 -32.87 -19.69
C LYS A 106 -11.23 -31.64 -20.13
N ASN A 107 -11.12 -30.65 -19.25
CA ASN A 107 -10.30 -29.46 -19.49
C ASN A 107 -8.82 -29.83 -19.57
N SER A 108 -8.14 -29.28 -20.58
CA SER A 108 -6.72 -29.51 -20.85
C SER A 108 -5.77 -28.69 -19.95
N GLN A 109 -6.33 -27.76 -19.17
CA GLN A 109 -5.60 -26.92 -18.23
C GLN A 109 -6.46 -26.64 -17.00
N ASP A 110 -5.88 -26.84 -15.81
CA ASP A 110 -6.49 -26.53 -14.52
C ASP A 110 -5.52 -25.63 -13.73
N GLN A 111 -5.95 -24.42 -13.38
CA GLN A 111 -5.18 -23.56 -12.46
C GLN A 111 -5.48 -24.02 -11.03
N ALA A 112 -4.46 -24.50 -10.33
CA ALA A 112 -4.64 -25.07 -9.00
C ALA A 112 -4.60 -24.00 -7.92
N ASP A 113 -3.47 -23.31 -7.76
CA ASP A 113 -3.26 -22.36 -6.66
C ASP A 113 -2.34 -21.21 -7.05
N THR A 114 -2.52 -20.07 -6.39
CA THR A 114 -1.65 -18.89 -6.53
C THR A 114 -0.98 -18.54 -5.21
N ALA A 115 0.35 -18.56 -5.15
CA ALA A 115 1.10 -18.15 -3.97
C ALA A 115 1.66 -16.74 -4.16
N TYR A 116 1.47 -15.88 -3.16
CA TYR A 116 2.03 -14.54 -3.10
C TYR A 116 3.09 -14.47 -2.00
N THR A 117 4.23 -13.87 -2.31
CA THR A 117 5.21 -13.42 -1.32
C THR A 117 5.40 -11.92 -1.46
N MET A 118 4.87 -11.16 -0.51
CA MET A 118 5.00 -9.71 -0.46
C MET A 118 6.15 -9.33 0.48
N THR A 119 7.17 -8.69 -0.06
CA THR A 119 8.29 -8.11 0.69
C THR A 119 8.04 -6.63 0.86
N VAL A 120 7.92 -6.18 2.11
CA VAL A 120 7.55 -4.81 2.47
C VAL A 120 8.67 -4.20 3.34
N PRO A 121 9.08 -2.94 3.09
CA PRO A 121 10.04 -2.23 3.93
C PRO A 121 9.58 -2.10 5.38
N LYS A 122 10.53 -1.93 6.32
CA LYS A 122 10.22 -1.81 7.76
C LYS A 122 9.41 -0.57 8.12
N ASP A 123 9.52 0.46 7.30
CA ASP A 123 8.87 1.76 7.44
C ASP A 123 7.47 1.80 6.83
N TRP A 124 7.00 0.69 6.25
CA TRP A 124 5.65 0.56 5.73
C TRP A 124 4.78 -0.25 6.69
N HIS A 125 3.53 0.16 6.82
CA HIS A 125 2.58 -0.48 7.72
C HIS A 125 1.47 -1.17 6.93
N ILE A 126 1.06 -2.35 7.42
CA ILE A 126 -0.05 -3.11 6.84
C ILE A 126 -1.26 -2.93 7.73
N VAL A 127 -2.29 -2.25 7.21
CA VAL A 127 -3.51 -1.90 7.93
C VAL A 127 -4.73 -2.43 7.20
N SER A 128 -5.85 -2.63 7.90
CA SER A 128 -7.14 -2.85 7.22
C SER A 128 -7.64 -1.56 6.57
N THR A 129 -8.52 -1.66 5.58
CA THR A 129 -9.17 -0.47 4.98
C THR A 129 -9.86 0.37 6.05
N ASP A 130 -10.60 -0.23 6.99
CA ASP A 130 -11.26 0.50 8.08
C ASP A 130 -10.28 1.22 9.02
N GLN A 131 -9.10 0.64 9.24
CA GLN A 131 -8.03 1.27 9.99
C GLN A 131 -7.42 2.44 9.20
N PHE A 132 -7.21 2.26 7.89
CA PHE A 132 -6.72 3.31 7.02
C PHE A 132 -7.67 4.51 7.00
N ASP A 133 -8.98 4.29 6.86
CA ASP A 133 -9.99 5.35 6.88
C ASP A 133 -9.96 6.18 8.18
N LYS A 134 -9.61 5.55 9.31
CA LYS A 134 -9.43 6.27 10.58
C LYS A 134 -8.18 7.15 10.57
N LEU A 135 -7.09 6.70 9.95
CA LEU A 135 -5.87 7.50 9.79
C LEU A 135 -6.09 8.67 8.83
N GLU A 136 -6.82 8.45 7.74
CA GLU A 136 -7.19 9.51 6.80
C GLU A 136 -8.03 10.59 7.49
N LYS A 137 -9.05 10.20 8.28
CA LYS A 137 -9.86 11.14 9.07
C LYS A 137 -9.03 11.98 10.04
N ILE A 138 -7.97 11.44 10.62
CA ILE A 138 -7.05 12.18 11.49
C ILE A 138 -6.32 13.28 10.70
N ALA A 139 -5.88 12.97 9.49
CA ALA A 139 -5.23 13.95 8.62
C ALA A 139 -6.22 15.04 8.18
N THR A 140 -7.40 14.66 7.66
CA THR A 140 -8.41 15.63 7.21
C THR A 140 -8.89 16.55 8.31
N ALA A 141 -9.17 16.03 9.52
CA ALA A 141 -9.59 16.86 10.65
C ALA A 141 -8.50 17.85 11.10
N SER A 142 -7.22 17.54 10.87
CA SER A 142 -6.13 18.45 11.18
C SER A 142 -6.01 19.57 10.15
N ASP A 143 -6.25 19.27 8.87
CA ASP A 143 -6.26 20.27 7.79
C ASP A 143 -7.41 21.28 7.94
N GLU A 144 -8.61 20.83 8.35
CA GLU A 144 -9.75 21.72 8.59
C GLU A 144 -9.44 22.77 9.68
N ASN A 145 -8.73 22.37 10.73
CA ASN A 145 -8.37 23.27 11.83
C ASN A 145 -7.15 24.16 11.49
N LEU A 146 -6.38 23.86 10.45
CA LEU A 146 -5.18 24.62 10.10
C LEU A 146 -5.53 26.05 9.67
N SER A 147 -6.57 26.22 8.86
CA SER A 147 -7.01 27.54 8.38
C SER A 147 -7.40 28.46 9.55
N ASP A 148 -8.18 27.95 10.50
CA ASP A 148 -8.61 28.71 11.68
C ASP A 148 -7.44 29.07 12.60
N ASN A 149 -6.49 28.14 12.79
CA ASN A 149 -5.28 28.38 13.57
C ASN A 149 -4.37 29.42 12.91
N VAL A 150 -4.20 29.36 11.59
CA VAL A 150 -3.46 30.35 10.82
C VAL A 150 -4.14 31.71 10.93
N ALA A 151 -5.45 31.80 10.70
CA ALA A 151 -6.18 33.06 10.77
C ALA A 151 -6.08 33.71 12.16
N LYS A 152 -6.23 32.90 13.22
CA LYS A 152 -6.07 33.37 14.60
C LYS A 152 -4.66 33.87 14.88
N ARG A 153 -3.62 33.11 14.48
CA ARG A 153 -2.22 33.49 14.73
C ARG A 153 -1.78 34.68 13.88
N VAL A 154 -2.26 34.80 12.64
CA VAL A 154 -2.06 35.99 11.80
C VAL A 154 -2.65 37.22 12.48
N LYS A 155 -3.89 37.13 12.99
CA LYS A 155 -4.53 38.25 13.70
C LYS A 155 -3.72 38.68 14.94
N ASP A 156 -3.31 37.73 15.77
CA ASP A 156 -2.56 38.02 17.00
C ASP A 156 -1.17 38.61 16.71
N GLU A 157 -0.44 38.05 15.74
CA GLU A 157 0.91 38.51 15.36
C GLU A 157 0.86 39.84 14.57
N TYR A 158 -0.19 40.10 13.79
CA TYR A 158 -0.38 41.41 13.13
C TYR A 158 -0.66 42.51 14.15
N ALA A 159 -1.44 42.22 15.21
CA ALA A 159 -1.67 43.17 16.29
C ALA A 159 -0.35 43.50 17.01
N ARG A 160 0.45 42.49 17.36
CA ARG A 160 1.78 42.69 17.97
C ARG A 160 2.73 43.48 17.07
N ALA A 161 2.81 43.13 15.78
CA ALA A 161 3.68 43.81 14.83
C ALA A 161 3.25 45.27 14.60
N TYR A 162 1.96 45.59 14.71
CA TYR A 162 1.45 46.96 14.68
C TYR A 162 1.79 47.74 15.94
N ASP A 163 1.70 47.12 17.12
CA ASP A 163 2.06 47.76 18.40
C ASP A 163 3.57 48.09 18.44
N GLU A 164 4.41 47.24 17.86
CA GLU A 164 5.85 47.48 17.73
C GLU A 164 6.20 48.46 16.61
N ASN A 165 5.43 48.46 15.51
CA ASN A 165 5.62 49.35 14.37
C ASN A 165 4.29 49.76 13.76
N HIS A 166 3.81 50.97 14.08
CA HIS A 166 2.53 51.48 13.57
C HIS A 166 2.45 51.62 12.04
N ASN A 167 3.59 51.59 11.33
CA ASN A 167 3.62 51.57 9.87
C ASN A 167 3.53 50.16 9.27
N PHE A 168 3.53 49.10 10.08
CA PHE A 168 3.40 47.71 9.64
C PHE A 168 2.16 47.49 8.75
N LEU A 169 1.02 48.10 9.09
CA LEU A 169 -0.21 48.01 8.29
C LEU A 169 -0.09 48.63 6.88
N LYS A 170 0.93 49.48 6.64
CA LYS A 170 1.24 50.05 5.32
C LYS A 170 2.32 49.25 4.58
N ASP A 171 3.08 48.41 5.27
CA ASP A 171 4.13 47.58 4.69
C ASP A 171 3.59 46.20 4.28
N LYS A 172 3.18 46.11 3.00
CA LYS A 172 2.68 44.87 2.41
C LYS A 172 3.72 43.75 2.37
N ASN A 173 5.01 44.08 2.28
CA ASN A 173 6.07 43.08 2.22
C ASN A 173 6.30 42.46 3.61
N ALA A 174 6.30 43.28 4.66
CA ALA A 174 6.38 42.79 6.04
C ALA A 174 5.16 41.94 6.41
N GLN A 175 3.96 42.35 6.01
CA GLN A 175 2.71 41.58 6.18
C GLN A 175 2.79 40.21 5.51
N LYS A 176 3.17 40.17 4.22
CA LYS A 176 3.30 38.92 3.47
C LYS A 176 4.35 37.99 4.09
N LYS A 177 5.53 38.53 4.43
CA LYS A 177 6.59 37.74 5.07
C LYS A 177 6.16 37.15 6.41
N LEU A 178 5.41 37.91 7.21
CA LEU A 178 4.88 37.42 8.48
C LEU A 178 3.81 36.35 8.26
N GLN A 179 2.89 36.56 7.31
CA GLN A 179 1.88 35.57 6.95
C GLN A 179 2.51 34.27 6.45
N ASP A 180 3.45 34.33 5.51
CA ASP A 180 4.15 33.16 4.96
C ASP A 180 4.87 32.39 6.06
N LYS A 181 5.51 33.09 7.01
CA LYS A 181 6.16 32.47 8.17
C LYS A 181 5.14 31.77 9.08
N ILE A 182 4.00 32.39 9.35
CA ILE A 182 2.95 31.80 10.19
C ILE A 182 2.35 30.58 9.52
N VAL A 183 2.07 30.65 8.21
CA VAL A 183 1.59 29.50 7.42
C VAL A 183 2.61 28.36 7.51
N ALA A 184 3.89 28.62 7.23
CA ALA A 184 4.92 27.58 7.30
C ALA A 184 5.03 26.94 8.70
N ASP A 185 5.01 27.76 9.76
CA ASP A 185 5.08 27.26 11.14
C ASP A 185 3.86 26.42 11.51
N GLU A 186 2.64 26.89 11.19
CA GLU A 186 1.40 26.17 11.53
C GLU A 186 1.23 24.90 10.70
N THR A 187 1.62 24.92 9.41
CA THR A 187 1.68 23.71 8.58
C THR A 187 2.61 22.68 9.20
N LYS A 188 3.84 23.08 9.59
CA LYS A 188 4.80 22.17 10.24
C LYS A 188 4.25 21.60 11.55
N LYS A 189 3.63 22.42 12.39
CA LYS A 189 3.00 21.95 13.63
C LYS A 189 1.86 20.97 13.36
N SER A 190 1.06 21.23 12.33
CA SER A 190 -0.03 20.35 11.91
C SER A 190 0.52 18.99 11.47
N GLU A 191 1.53 18.98 10.60
CA GLU A 191 2.20 17.75 10.15
C GLU A 191 2.79 16.95 11.32
N GLU A 192 3.49 17.61 12.25
CA GLU A 192 4.03 16.96 13.45
C GLU A 192 2.91 16.37 14.34
N LYS A 193 1.79 17.06 14.46
CA LYS A 193 0.62 16.61 15.22
C LYS A 193 -0.04 15.40 14.55
N ILE A 194 -0.27 15.46 13.25
CA ILE A 194 -0.81 14.35 12.44
C ILE A 194 0.10 13.13 12.61
N ASN A 195 1.40 13.29 12.40
CA ASN A 195 2.36 12.19 12.50
C ASN A 195 2.38 11.58 13.91
N LYS A 196 2.33 12.39 14.98
CA LYS A 196 2.25 11.89 16.36
C LYS A 196 0.95 11.13 16.64
N GLN A 197 -0.18 11.60 16.10
CA GLN A 197 -1.47 10.94 16.27
C GLN A 197 -1.54 9.62 15.51
N ILE A 198 -1.01 9.57 14.29
CA ILE A 198 -0.87 8.35 13.50
C ILE A 198 0.05 7.36 14.24
N GLU A 199 1.23 7.80 14.69
CA GLU A 199 2.17 6.94 15.43
C GLU A 199 1.52 6.35 16.69
N LYS A 200 0.74 7.14 17.41
CA LYS A 200 0.00 6.68 18.58
C LYS A 200 -1.05 5.62 18.19
N GLN A 201 -1.85 5.86 17.15
CA GLN A 201 -2.86 4.90 16.70
C GLN A 201 -2.23 3.58 16.21
N LEU A 202 -1.11 3.64 15.50
CA LEU A 202 -0.38 2.44 15.06
C LEU A 202 0.12 1.63 16.26
N LYS A 203 0.67 2.29 17.28
CA LYS A 203 1.06 1.65 18.55
C LYS A 203 -0.12 1.03 19.28
N ASP A 204 -1.25 1.73 19.36
CA ASP A 204 -2.48 1.24 20.00
C ASP A 204 -3.03 -0.01 19.30
N TRP A 205 -2.83 -0.14 17.98
CA TRP A 205 -3.17 -1.34 17.20
C TRP A 205 -2.09 -2.42 17.22
N ASN A 206 -1.00 -2.23 17.97
CA ASN A 206 0.18 -3.10 18.00
C ASN A 206 0.81 -3.33 16.61
N ILE A 207 0.67 -2.34 15.72
CA ILE A 207 1.31 -2.34 14.41
C ILE A 207 2.71 -1.75 14.59
N LYS A 208 3.72 -2.55 14.25
CA LYS A 208 5.13 -2.15 14.29
C LYS A 208 5.52 -1.39 13.03
#